data_AF-A0A9W7KQG3-F1
#
_entry.id   AF-A0A9W7KQG3-F1
#
_cell.length_a   1.000
_cell.length_b   1.000
_cell.length_c   1.000
_cell.angle_alpha   90.00
_cell.angle_beta   90.00
_cell.angle_gamma   90.00
#
_symmetry.space_group_name_H-M   'P 1'
#
loop_
_entity.id
_entity.type
_entity.pdbx_description
1 polymer ?
#
loop_
_entity_poly.entity_id
_entity_poly.type
_entity_poly.pdbx_seq_one_letter_code
_entity_poly.pdbx_strand_id
1 'polypeptide(L)'
;MIDNWRLIQTEANAVLIGRVSGRPRTPDGAIVVTSPVSQLDEGAGTATTRSGTVYRLGVPWSADEALPDGYRRALIQKMAAAGGGTLTESRLAAISAVAARCCRAGAKVDEAILARLRPVSMSWNDVHLRAPWATDKQS
;
A
#
# COMPACT_ATOMS: atom_id res chain seq x y z
N MET A 1 7.93 -0.19 10.07
CA MET A 1 6.45 -0.30 9.96
C MET A 1 5.97 0.64 8.86
N ILE A 2 4.81 0.38 8.24
CA ILE A 2 4.07 1.37 7.44
C ILE A 2 2.74 1.61 8.12
N ASP A 3 2.52 2.84 8.57
CA ASP A 3 1.29 3.30 9.21
C ASP A 3 0.53 4.25 8.29
N ASN A 4 -0.74 4.52 8.59
CA ASN A 4 -1.62 5.35 7.77
C ASN A 4 -1.56 4.92 6.29
N TRP A 5 -1.70 3.61 6.07
CA TRP A 5 -1.36 2.96 4.81
C TRP A 5 -2.57 2.64 3.96
N ARG A 6 -2.41 2.58 2.64
CA ARG A 6 -3.43 2.09 1.72
C ARG A 6 -2.80 1.22 0.64
N LEU A 7 -3.47 0.14 0.29
CA LEU A 7 -3.16 -0.63 -0.90
C LEU A 7 -3.76 0.07 -2.13
N ILE A 8 -2.91 0.41 -3.10
CA ILE A 8 -3.29 1.11 -4.31
C ILE A 8 -3.02 0.23 -5.51
N GLN A 9 -4.01 0.10 -6.39
CA GLN A 9 -3.82 -0.49 -7.70
C GLN A 9 -3.13 0.50 -8.65
N THR A 10 -2.02 0.08 -9.22
CA THR A 10 -1.32 0.75 -10.32
C THR A 10 -1.25 -0.20 -11.51
N GLU A 11 -1.99 0.11 -12.57
CA GLU A 11 -2.09 -0.74 -13.78
C GLU A 11 -2.40 -2.21 -13.41
N ALA A 12 -1.46 -3.13 -13.65
CA ALA A 12 -1.59 -4.57 -13.42
C ALA A 12 -1.17 -5.04 -12.02
N ASN A 13 -0.77 -4.12 -11.13
CA ASN A 13 -0.18 -4.44 -9.83
C ASN A 13 -0.81 -3.64 -8.71
N ALA A 14 -0.56 -4.05 -7.47
CA ALA A 14 -0.85 -3.24 -6.30
C ALA A 14 0.46 -2.83 -5.59
N VAL A 15 0.49 -1.62 -5.04
CA VAL A 15 1.57 -1.08 -4.21
C VAL A 15 1.00 -0.61 -2.89
N LEU A 16 1.83 -0.58 -1.84
CA LEU A 16 1.48 0.10 -0.61
C LEU A 16 1.96 1.54 -0.66
N ILE A 17 1.13 2.44 -0.17
CA ILE A 17 1.52 3.80 0.18
C ILE A 17 1.25 4.02 1.67
N GLY A 18 2.12 4.73 2.37
CA GLY A 18 1.93 5.03 3.78
C GLY A 18 3.12 5.72 4.42
N ARG A 19 3.02 6.05 5.70
CA ARG A 19 4.10 6.65 6.48
C ARG A 19 4.98 5.56 7.07
N VAL A 20 6.29 5.66 6.85
CA VAL A 20 7.23 4.68 7.37
C VAL A 20 7.75 5.08 8.74
N SER A 21 8.06 4.10 9.58
CA SER A 21 8.83 4.30 10.81
C SER A 21 9.77 3.13 11.10
N GLY A 22 10.84 3.41 11.86
CA GLY A 22 11.82 2.42 12.29
C GLY A 22 12.64 1.82 11.14
N ARG A 23 12.93 2.61 10.09
CA ARG A 23 13.74 2.17 8.94
C ARG A 23 15.10 2.88 8.93
N PRO A 24 16.23 2.16 8.84
CA PRO A 24 17.56 2.78 8.88
C PRO A 24 17.86 3.76 7.73
N ARG A 25 17.22 3.57 6.57
CA ARG A 25 17.50 4.33 5.34
C ARG A 25 16.40 5.33 4.98
N THR A 26 15.35 5.44 5.79
CA THR A 26 14.22 6.32 5.48
C THR A 26 13.79 7.02 6.76
N PRO A 27 13.75 8.37 6.78
CA PRO A 27 13.32 9.12 7.94
C PRO A 27 11.92 8.69 8.39
N ASP A 28 11.72 8.64 9.71
CA ASP A 28 10.41 8.38 10.28
C ASP A 28 9.41 9.46 9.87
N GLY A 29 8.19 9.04 9.57
CA GLY A 29 7.12 9.91 9.05
C GLY A 29 7.17 10.17 7.54
N ALA A 30 8.23 9.75 6.85
CA ALA A 30 8.30 9.88 5.39
C ALA A 30 7.22 9.03 4.71
N ILE A 31 6.59 9.58 3.67
CA ILE A 31 5.63 8.85 2.83
C ILE A 31 6.42 7.98 1.86
N VAL A 32 6.16 6.69 1.88
CA VAL A 32 6.77 5.71 0.99
C VAL A 32 5.74 5.13 0.04
N VAL A 33 6.15 4.89 -1.20
CA VAL A 33 5.44 4.04 -2.15
C VAL A 33 6.31 2.83 -2.43
N THR A 34 5.82 1.65 -2.05
CA THR A 34 6.60 0.42 -2.17
C THR A 34 6.78 0.00 -3.62
N SER A 35 7.66 -0.97 -3.86
CA SER A 35 7.55 -1.83 -5.04
C SER A 35 6.23 -2.63 -5.00
N PRO A 36 5.82 -3.27 -6.11
CA PRO A 36 4.61 -4.10 -6.13
C PRO A 36 4.56 -5.07 -4.96
N VAL A 37 3.41 -5.14 -4.30
CA VAL A 37 3.12 -6.14 -3.27
C VAL A 37 3.00 -7.49 -3.96
N SER A 38 3.65 -8.51 -3.41
CA SER A 38 3.53 -9.89 -3.86
C SER A 38 2.70 -10.73 -2.88
N GLN A 39 2.65 -10.34 -1.61
CA GLN A 39 1.82 -10.98 -0.59
C GLN A 39 1.29 -9.95 0.39
N LEU A 40 0.01 -10.04 0.74
CA LEU A 40 -0.63 -9.29 1.81
C LEU A 40 -1.24 -10.26 2.80
N ASP A 41 -0.76 -10.24 4.04
CA ASP A 41 -1.27 -11.05 5.14
C ASP A 41 -1.90 -10.11 6.18
N GLU A 42 -3.22 -9.93 6.05
CA GLU A 42 -4.01 -9.08 6.95
C GLU A 42 -4.07 -9.65 8.37
N GLY A 43 -4.03 -10.99 8.52
CA GLY A 43 -4.06 -11.67 9.81
C GLY A 43 -2.78 -11.46 10.61
N ALA A 44 -1.62 -11.54 9.94
CA ALA A 44 -0.32 -11.22 10.55
C ALA A 44 -0.04 -9.70 10.58
N GLY A 45 -0.83 -8.89 9.88
CA GLY A 45 -0.58 -7.46 9.72
C GLY A 45 0.73 -7.19 8.99
N THR A 46 1.04 -7.96 7.93
CA THR A 46 2.28 -7.82 7.16
C THR A 46 2.03 -7.78 5.66
N ALA A 47 2.96 -7.16 4.95
CA ALA A 47 3.01 -7.22 3.49
C ALA A 47 4.42 -7.50 3.01
N THR A 48 4.54 -8.40 2.04
CA THR A 48 5.77 -8.70 1.33
C THR A 48 5.71 -8.09 -0.05
N THR A 49 6.75 -7.35 -0.39
CA THR A 49 6.90 -6.75 -1.71
C THR A 49 7.72 -7.65 -2.63
N ARG A 50 7.60 -7.45 -3.95
CA ARG A 50 8.34 -8.23 -4.97
C ARG A 50 9.86 -8.21 -4.81
N SER A 51 10.43 -7.20 -4.13
CA SER A 51 11.85 -7.15 -3.79
C SER A 51 12.22 -8.02 -2.57
N GLY A 52 11.28 -8.77 -2.01
CA GLY A 52 11.45 -9.55 -0.78
C GLY A 52 11.38 -8.73 0.51
N THR A 53 11.16 -7.42 0.44
CA THR A 53 11.06 -6.59 1.66
C THR A 53 9.72 -6.82 2.34
N VAL A 54 9.78 -7.19 3.62
CA VAL A 54 8.62 -7.35 4.50
C VAL A 54 8.38 -6.07 5.29
N TYR A 55 7.12 -5.65 5.34
CA TYR A 55 6.65 -4.52 6.11
C TYR A 55 5.61 -4.97 7.12
N ARG A 56 5.80 -4.58 8.38
CA ARG A 56 4.72 -4.58 9.37
C ARG A 56 3.76 -3.43 9.07
N LEU A 57 2.47 -3.71 9.07
CA LEU A 57 1.41 -2.76 8.79
C LEU A 57 0.84 -2.23 10.11
N GLY A 58 0.71 -0.90 10.18
CA GLY A 58 0.00 -0.21 11.24
C GLY A 58 -1.48 -0.05 10.88
N VAL A 59 -2.05 1.09 11.27
CA VAL A 59 -3.45 1.41 11.00
C VAL A 59 -3.61 1.76 9.51
N PRO A 60 -4.57 1.15 8.79
CA PRO A 60 -4.85 1.54 7.42
C PRO A 60 -5.52 2.91 7.38
N TRP A 61 -5.29 3.66 6.29
CA TRP A 61 -6.06 4.85 5.98
C TRP A 61 -7.48 4.45 5.57
N SER A 62 -8.49 5.09 6.16
CA SER A 62 -9.92 4.81 5.91
C SER A 62 -10.25 4.79 4.42
N ALA A 63 -10.85 3.72 3.90
CA ALA A 63 -11.16 3.61 2.47
C ALA A 63 -12.13 4.70 1.96
N ASP A 64 -12.95 5.25 2.85
CA ASP A 64 -13.97 6.25 2.54
C ASP A 64 -13.41 7.66 2.40
N GLU A 65 -12.13 7.86 2.72
CA GLU A 65 -11.47 9.15 2.64
C GLU A 65 -10.54 9.24 1.43
N ALA A 66 -10.35 10.45 0.90
CA ALA A 66 -9.28 10.69 -0.06
C ALA A 66 -7.92 10.69 0.65
N LEU A 67 -6.89 10.17 -0.01
CA LEU A 67 -5.53 10.30 0.49
C LEU A 67 -5.06 11.77 0.38
N PRO A 68 -4.30 12.29 1.35
CA PRO A 68 -3.79 13.66 1.31
C PRO A 68 -2.87 13.93 0.11
N ASP A 69 -2.71 15.19 -0.27
CA ASP A 69 -1.87 15.60 -1.41
C ASP A 69 -0.42 15.09 -1.35
N GLY A 70 0.15 14.98 -0.14
CA GLY A 70 1.49 14.43 0.04
C GLY A 70 1.62 12.99 -0.48
N TYR A 71 0.57 12.18 -0.30
CA TYR A 71 0.51 10.80 -0.78
C TYR A 71 0.38 10.76 -2.30
N ARG A 72 -0.50 11.60 -2.86
CA ARG A 72 -0.66 11.73 -4.31
C ARG A 72 0.67 12.13 -4.98
N ARG A 73 1.40 13.09 -4.42
CA ARG A 73 2.71 13.53 -4.92
C ARG A 73 3.74 12.41 -4.87
N ALA A 74 3.81 11.66 -3.77
CA ALA A 74 4.71 10.51 -3.64
C ALA A 74 4.42 9.43 -4.70
N LEU A 75 3.14 9.15 -4.98
CA LEU A 75 2.73 8.21 -6.03
C LEU A 75 3.13 8.69 -7.43
N ILE A 76 2.92 9.98 -7.74
CA ILE A 76 3.35 10.58 -9.01
C ILE A 76 4.88 10.43 -9.18
N GLN A 77 5.66 10.79 -8.16
CA GLN A 77 7.12 10.68 -8.19
C GLN A 77 7.58 9.23 -8.44
N LYS A 78 6.94 8.25 -7.78
CA LYS A 78 7.26 6.83 -7.96
C LYS A 78 6.96 6.35 -9.38
N MET A 79 5.80 6.69 -9.93
CA MET A 79 5.40 6.28 -11.28
C MET A 79 6.24 6.97 -12.37
N ALA A 80 6.61 8.24 -12.15
CA ALA A 80 7.52 8.96 -13.03
C ALA A 80 8.90 8.30 -13.09
N ALA A 81 9.44 7.87 -11.93
CA ALA A 81 10.72 7.18 -11.86
C ALA A 81 10.70 5.77 -12.49
N ALA A 82 9.56 5.06 -12.47
CA ALA A 82 9.47 3.67 -12.92
C ALA A 82 9.52 3.49 -14.45
N GLY A 83 8.98 4.42 -15.23
CA GLY A 83 8.84 4.25 -16.69
C GLY A 83 10.10 4.53 -17.51
N GLY A 84 11.21 4.92 -16.89
CA GLY A 84 12.44 5.28 -17.60
C GLY A 84 12.30 6.47 -18.55
N GLY A 85 13.41 6.90 -19.15
CA GLY A 85 13.45 7.97 -20.16
C GLY A 85 12.99 9.35 -19.69
N THR A 86 12.93 10.30 -20.63
CA THR A 86 12.49 11.67 -20.38
C THR A 86 11.02 11.71 -20.02
N LEU A 87 10.68 12.41 -18.94
CA LEU A 87 9.29 12.63 -18.53
C LEU A 87 8.68 13.74 -19.40
N THR A 88 7.91 13.36 -20.42
CA THR A 88 7.16 14.31 -21.26
C THR A 88 5.92 14.82 -20.52
N GLU A 89 5.39 15.97 -20.96
CA GLU A 89 4.16 16.56 -20.40
C GLU A 89 2.97 15.59 -20.49
N SER A 90 2.79 14.95 -21.65
CA SER A 90 1.71 13.98 -21.86
C SER A 90 1.81 12.79 -20.91
N ARG A 91 3.03 12.30 -20.64
CA ARG A 91 3.25 11.21 -19.69
C ARG A 91 2.99 11.66 -18.25
N LEU A 92 3.43 12.86 -17.88
CA LEU A 92 3.14 13.43 -16.55
C LEU A 92 1.63 13.62 -16.33
N ALA A 93 0.89 14.08 -17.35
CA ALA A 93 -0.56 14.21 -17.29
C ALA A 93 -1.25 12.85 -17.07
N ALA A 94 -0.84 11.81 -17.80
CA ALA A 94 -1.35 10.45 -17.63
C ALA A 94 -1.08 9.90 -16.22
N ILE A 95 0.15 10.02 -15.73
CA ILE A 95 0.55 9.64 -14.37
C ILE A 95 -0.28 10.38 -13.32
N SER A 96 -0.48 11.69 -13.51
CA SER A 96 -1.23 12.53 -12.57
C SER A 96 -2.72 12.15 -12.50
N ALA A 97 -3.30 11.75 -13.64
CA ALA A 97 -4.67 11.25 -13.71
C ALA A 97 -4.82 9.88 -13.01
N VAL A 98 -3.86 8.97 -13.22
CA VAL A 98 -3.83 7.68 -12.50
C VAL A 98 -3.72 7.92 -11.00
N ALA A 99 -2.79 8.75 -10.55
CA ALA A 99 -2.61 9.05 -9.13
C ALA A 99 -3.88 9.64 -8.50
N ALA A 100 -4.58 10.54 -9.19
CA ALA A 100 -5.84 11.12 -8.73
C ALA A 100 -6.92 10.03 -8.53
N ARG A 101 -7.07 9.14 -9.51
CA ARG A 101 -8.03 8.03 -9.44
C ARG A 101 -7.72 7.07 -8.30
N CYS A 102 -6.45 6.80 -8.06
CA CYS A 102 -5.99 5.89 -7.00
C CYS A 102 -6.14 6.50 -5.59
N CYS A 103 -6.04 7.83 -5.46
CA CYS A 103 -6.07 8.53 -4.18
C CYS A 103 -7.46 9.04 -3.78
N ARG A 104 -8.51 8.83 -4.60
CA ARG A 104 -9.87 9.28 -4.29
C ARG A 104 -10.51 8.45 -3.17
N ALA A 105 -11.54 9.02 -2.54
CA ALA A 105 -12.44 8.30 -1.63
C ALA A 105 -13.09 7.10 -2.32
N GLY A 106 -13.16 5.97 -1.64
CA GLY A 106 -13.76 4.73 -2.15
C GLY A 106 -12.96 4.06 -3.28
N ALA A 107 -11.70 4.45 -3.51
CA ALA A 107 -10.84 3.73 -4.45
C ALA A 107 -10.60 2.29 -3.94
N LYS A 108 -10.99 1.31 -4.76
CA LYS A 108 -10.81 -0.12 -4.48
C LYS A 108 -9.78 -0.74 -5.40
N VAL A 109 -9.09 -1.74 -4.89
CA VAL A 109 -8.24 -2.64 -5.69
C VAL A 109 -9.15 -3.72 -6.27
N ASP A 110 -8.92 -4.06 -7.53
CA ASP A 110 -9.64 -5.13 -8.21
C ASP A 110 -9.52 -6.47 -7.45
N GLU A 111 -10.63 -7.20 -7.32
CA GLU A 111 -10.69 -8.47 -6.58
C GLU A 111 -9.75 -9.54 -7.16
N ALA A 112 -9.54 -9.57 -8.48
CA ALA A 112 -8.60 -10.51 -9.09
C ALA A 112 -7.15 -10.18 -8.71
N ILE A 113 -6.82 -8.90 -8.49
CA ILE A 113 -5.51 -8.51 -7.97
C ILE A 113 -5.41 -8.89 -6.49
N LEU A 114 -6.43 -8.59 -5.69
CA LEU A 114 -6.45 -8.98 -4.27
C LEU A 114 -6.28 -10.49 -4.09
N ALA A 115 -6.99 -11.30 -4.88
CA ALA A 115 -6.90 -12.75 -4.85
C ALA A 115 -5.47 -13.27 -5.11
N ARG A 116 -4.69 -12.57 -5.94
CA ARG A 116 -3.29 -12.92 -6.24
C ARG A 116 -2.32 -12.55 -5.11
N LEU A 117 -2.70 -11.61 -4.24
CA LEU A 117 -1.86 -11.17 -3.11
C LEU A 117 -2.09 -12.01 -1.85
N ARG A 118 -3.24 -12.68 -1.75
CA ARG A 118 -3.57 -13.46 -0.55
C ARG A 118 -2.75 -14.76 -0.52
N PRO A 119 -2.16 -15.12 0.63
CA PRO A 119 -1.50 -16.41 0.77
C PRO A 119 -2.51 -17.55 0.56
N VAL A 120 -2.06 -18.61 -0.13
CA VAL A 120 -2.89 -19.79 -0.50
C VAL A 120 -3.32 -20.61 0.74
N SER A 121 -2.69 -20.39 1.89
CA SER A 121 -2.91 -21.14 3.13
C SER A 121 -3.66 -20.32 4.19
N MET A 122 -4.96 -20.11 4.05
CA MET A 122 -5.85 -19.88 5.20
C MET A 122 -7.32 -20.13 4.83
N SER A 123 -7.95 -21.07 5.55
CA SER A 123 -9.39 -21.30 5.55
C SER A 123 -10.08 -20.15 6.29
N TRP A 124 -11.12 -19.59 5.67
CA TRP A 124 -11.75 -18.31 6.03
C TRP A 124 -12.78 -18.37 7.18
N ASN A 125 -12.84 -19.44 7.96
CA ASN A 125 -13.88 -19.58 9.00
C ASN A 125 -13.60 -18.85 10.33
N ASP A 126 -12.41 -18.27 10.56
CA ASP A 126 -12.06 -17.69 11.87
C ASP A 126 -11.74 -16.17 11.88
N VAL A 127 -11.86 -15.47 10.75
CA VAL A 127 -11.36 -14.07 10.66
C VAL A 127 -12.36 -13.02 11.18
N HIS A 128 -13.62 -13.38 11.40
CA HIS A 128 -14.66 -12.41 11.80
C HIS A 128 -14.76 -12.06 13.29
N LEU A 129 -13.85 -12.52 14.16
CA LEU A 129 -14.01 -12.30 15.62
C LEU A 129 -12.79 -11.75 16.39
N ARG A 130 -11.75 -11.24 15.74
CA ARG A 130 -10.65 -10.59 16.48
C ARG A 130 -10.27 -9.22 15.92
N ALA A 131 -10.47 -8.18 16.73
CA ALA A 131 -9.75 -6.93 16.58
C ALA A 131 -8.23 -7.21 16.72
N PRO A 132 -7.37 -6.73 15.81
CA PRO A 132 -5.98 -7.20 15.69
C PRO A 132 -5.00 -6.66 16.75
N TRP A 133 -5.46 -6.18 17.92
CA TRP A 133 -4.57 -5.59 18.92
C TRP A 133 -4.93 -5.84 20.39
N ALA A 134 -5.78 -6.82 20.69
CA ALA A 134 -5.78 -7.41 22.03
C ALA A 134 -4.48 -8.19 22.20
N THR A 135 -3.43 -7.48 22.60
CA THR A 135 -2.20 -8.08 23.10
C THR A 135 -2.59 -8.86 24.34
N ASP A 136 -2.36 -10.17 24.33
CA ASP A 136 -2.36 -10.97 25.55
C ASP A 136 -1.37 -10.30 26.51
N LYS A 137 -1.90 -9.59 27.51
CA LYS A 137 -1.12 -9.22 28.68
C LYS A 137 -0.80 -10.53 29.37
N GLN A 138 0.41 -11.05 29.16
CA GLN A 138 0.99 -12.01 30.06
C GLN A 138 1.24 -11.32 31.40
N SER A 139 0.47 -11.70 32.42
CA SER A 139 0.80 -11.62 33.84
C SER A 139 0.01 -12.69 34.57
#